data_AF-A0A6P1YQP0-F1
#
_entry.id   AF-A0A6P1YQP0-F1
#
_cell.length_a   1.000
_cell.length_b   1.000
_cell.length_c   1.000
_cell.angle_alpha   90.00
_cell.angle_beta   90.00
_cell.angle_gamma   90.00
#
_symmetry.space_group_name_H-M   'P 1'
#
loop_
_entity.id
_entity.type
_entity.pdbx_description
1 polymer ?
#
loop_
_entity_poly.entity_id
_entity_poly.type
_entity_poly.pdbx_seq_one_letter_code
_entity_poly.pdbx_strand_id
1 'polypeptide(L)' 'MKTMSAREAKNGFGLMIDTARAEPVLIEKHGRGVVVVVSVEEYERLNGDESPVRSDAGPAHRTVRRGGKEHA' A
#
# COMPACT_ATOMS: atom_id res chain seq x y z
N MET A 1 1.17 11.51 -12.48
CA MET A 1 1.19 11.17 -11.04
C MET A 1 -0.19 11.47 -10.50
N LYS A 2 -0.85 10.44 -9.99
CA LYS A 2 -2.22 10.53 -9.44
C LYS A 2 -2.18 10.68 -7.93
N THR A 3 -3.15 11.37 -7.35
CA THR A 3 -3.29 11.49 -5.89
C THR A 3 -4.55 10.78 -5.43
N MET A 4 -4.48 10.06 -4.32
CA MET A 4 -5.61 9.39 -3.68
C MET A 4 -5.54 9.58 -2.16
N SER A 5 -6.69 9.71 -1.51
CA SER A 5 -6.72 9.68 -0.05
C SER A 5 -6.46 8.27 0.49
N ALA A 6 -5.99 8.18 1.74
CA ALA A 6 -5.84 6.90 2.45
C ALA A 6 -7.15 6.09 2.52
N ARG A 7 -8.31 6.77 2.50
CA ARG A 7 -9.62 6.12 2.47
C ARG A 7 -9.90 5.49 1.11
N GLU A 8 -9.67 6.21 0.02
CA GLU A 8 -9.87 5.70 -1.35
C GLU A 8 -8.90 4.57 -1.65
N ALA A 9 -7.65 4.73 -1.22
CA ALA A 9 -6.62 3.70 -1.25
C ALA A 9 -7.08 2.39 -0.59
N LYS A 10 -7.61 2.49 0.63
CA LYS A 10 -8.11 1.34 1.39
C LYS A 10 -9.30 0.67 0.69
N ASN A 11 -10.25 1.46 0.19
CA ASN A 11 -11.51 0.96 -0.35
C ASN A 11 -11.37 0.48 -1.81
N GLY A 12 -10.42 1.04 -2.56
CA GLY A 12 -10.19 0.81 -3.98
C GLY A 12 -8.80 0.27 -4.26
N PHE A 13 -8.32 -0.67 -3.43
CA PHE A 13 -6.95 -1.18 -3.54
C PHE A 13 -6.63 -1.76 -4.92
N GLY A 14 -7.55 -2.53 -5.53
CA GLY A 14 -7.37 -3.06 -6.89
C GLY A 14 -7.16 -1.94 -7.92
N LEU A 15 -8.04 -0.93 -7.92
CA LEU A 15 -7.92 0.25 -8.78
C LEU A 15 -6.61 1.01 -8.54
N MET A 16 -6.16 1.11 -7.29
CA MET A 16 -4.87 1.72 -6.95
C MET A 16 -3.72 0.93 -7.57
N ILE A 17 -3.70 -0.40 -7.47
CA ILE A 17 -2.67 -1.25 -8.05
C ILE A 17 -2.64 -1.11 -9.58
N ASP A 18 -3.80 -1.17 -10.22
CA ASP A 18 -3.90 -0.99 -11.68
C ASP A 18 -3.40 0.39 -12.09
N THR A 19 -3.73 1.44 -11.32
CA THR A 19 -3.23 2.78 -11.61
C THR A 19 -1.72 2.89 -11.36
N ALA A 20 -1.20 2.31 -10.28
CA ALA A 20 0.22 2.31 -9.92
C ALA A 20 1.11 1.59 -10.95
N ARG A 21 0.55 0.64 -11.69
CA ARG A 21 1.21 0.02 -12.85
C ARG A 21 1.38 0.97 -14.04
N ALA A 22 0.45 1.91 -14.22
CA ALA A 22 0.49 2.87 -15.32
C ALA A 22 1.23 4.17 -14.96
N GLU A 23 1.07 4.66 -13.73
CA GLU A 23 1.71 5.87 -13.23
C GLU A 23 1.85 5.89 -11.70
N PRO A 24 2.81 6.65 -11.14
CA PRO A 24 2.94 6.79 -9.69
C PRO A 24 1.68 7.36 -9.01
N VAL A 25 1.30 6.77 -7.88
CA VAL A 25 0.14 7.18 -7.07
C VAL A 25 0.60 7.71 -5.71
N LEU A 26 0.39 8.98 -5.44
CA LEU A 26 0.59 9.61 -4.14
C LEU A 26 -0.63 9.35 -3.24
N ILE A 27 -0.39 8.78 -2.07
CA ILE A 27 -1.40 8.59 -1.05
C ILE A 27 -1.28 9.71 -0.02
N GLU A 28 -2.40 10.37 0.25
CA GLU A 28 -2.51 11.43 1.24
C GLU A 28 -3.31 11.01 2.47
N LYS A 29 -2.88 11.51 3.63
CA LYS A 29 -3.62 11.43 4.88
C LYS A 29 -3.73 12.83 5.47
N HIS A 30 -4.97 13.28 5.70
CA HIS A 30 -5.27 14.64 6.18
C HIS A 30 -4.60 15.74 5.34
N GLY A 31 -4.58 15.58 4.01
CA GLY A 31 -3.99 16.54 3.07
C GLY A 31 -2.45 16.58 3.06
N ARG A 32 -1.80 15.56 3.63
CA ARG A 32 -0.34 15.40 3.57
C ARG A 32 0.00 14.12 2.82
N GLY A 33 0.87 14.23 1.82
CA GLY A 33 1.46 13.07 1.15
C GLY A 33 2.21 12.21 2.16
N VAL A 34 1.88 10.92 2.21
CA VAL A 34 2.48 9.96 3.16
C VAL A 34 3.17 8.78 2.49
N VAL A 35 2.68 8.34 1.32
CA VAL A 35 3.21 7.17 0.60
C VAL A 35 3.10 7.44 -0.90
N VAL A 36 4.06 6.94 -1.69
CA VAL A 36 3.91 6.83 -3.14
C VAL A 36 3.93 5.36 -3.52
N VAL A 37 2.99 4.94 -4.37
CA VAL A 37 2.89 3.58 -4.89
C VAL A 37 3.25 3.61 -6.38
N VAL A 38 4.14 2.72 -6.78
CA VAL A 38 4.62 2.54 -8.16
C VAL A 38 4.65 1.05 -8.50
N SER A 39 4.78 0.71 -9.79
CA SER A 39 5.07 -0.67 -10.19
C SER A 39 6.42 -1.13 -9.64
N VAL A 40 6.59 -2.44 -9.52
CA VAL A 40 7.87 -3.03 -9.10
C VAL A 40 8.97 -2.69 -10.10
N GLU A 41 8.67 -2.74 -11.41
CA GLU A 41 9.62 -2.40 -12.47
C GLU A 41 10.09 -0.94 -12.34
N GLU A 42 9.16 -0.02 -12.06
CA GLU A 42 9.46 1.39 -11.84
C GLU A 42 10.28 1.59 -10.56
N TYR A 43 9.93 0.88 -9.48
CA TYR A 43 10.70 0.89 -8.24
C TYR A 43 12.13 0.39 -8.46
N GLU A 44 12.31 -0.73 -9.17
CA GLU A 44 13.63 -1.27 -9.50
C GLU A 44 14.47 -0.29 -10.33
N ARG A 45 13.86 0.37 -11.33
CA ARG A 45 14.52 1.43 -12.10
C ARG A 45 14.97 2.60 -11.22
N LEU A 46 14.13 3.03 -10.28
CA LEU A 46 14.44 4.13 -9.36
C LEU A 46 15.53 3.76 -8.35
N ASN A 47 15.61 2.49 -7.96
CA ASN A 47 16.62 1.99 -7.01
C ASN A 47 17.92 1.55 -7.67
N GLY A 48 18.02 1.59 -9.00
CA GLY A 48 19.26 1.43 -9.77
C GLY A 48 20.17 0.32 -9.26
N ASP A 49 19.80 -0.94 -9.43
CA ASP A 49 20.70 -2.08 -9.18
C ASP A 49 21.30 -2.19 -7.75
N GLU A 50 20.65 -1.70 -6.69
CA GLU A 50 21.05 -2.03 -5.31
C GLU A 50 20.07 -2.97 -4.58
N SER A 51 20.39 -4.27 -4.69
CA SER A 51 19.97 -5.40 -3.85
C SER A 51 18.50 -5.86 -3.91
N PRO A 52 18.25 -7.17 -4.15
CA PRO A 52 16.90 -7.72 -4.22
C PRO A 52 16.21 -7.56 -2.88
N VAL A 53 14.97 -7.05 -2.91
CA VAL A 53 14.02 -7.22 -1.81
C VAL A 53 13.93 -8.72 -1.57
N ARG A 54 14.58 -9.18 -0.50
CA ARG A 54 14.46 -10.56 -0.03
C ARG A 54 12.97 -10.79 0.19
N SER A 55 12.42 -11.73 -0.57
CA SER A 55 11.14 -12.34 -0.31
C SER A 55 11.21 -13.04 1.05
N ASP A 56 11.06 -12.31 2.15
CA ASP A 56 10.75 -12.90 3.44
C ASP A 56 9.23 -12.96 3.60
N ALA A 57 8.76 -14.20 3.65
CA ALA A 57 7.42 -14.61 4.01
C ALA A 57 6.78 -13.67 5.02
N GLY A 58 5.59 -13.17 4.68
CA GLY A 58 4.85 -12.24 5.52
C GLY A 58 4.64 -12.79 6.94
N PRO A 59 4.68 -11.94 7.98
CA PRO A 59 4.22 -12.36 9.28
C PRO A 59 2.71 -12.50 9.17
N ALA A 60 2.24 -13.72 9.42
CA ALA A 60 0.85 -14.08 9.63
C ALA A 60 0.10 -12.91 10.29
N HIS A 61 -0.82 -12.29 9.54
CA HIS A 61 -1.75 -11.33 10.11
C HIS A 61 -2.62 -12.09 11.10
N ARG A 62 -2.19 -12.03 12.36
CA ARG A 62 -2.90 -12.47 13.55
C ARG A 62 -4.33 -11.96 13.44
N THR A 63 -5.27 -12.86 13.17
CA THR A 63 -6.69 -12.57 13.22
C THR A 63 -6.98 -11.95 14.57
N VAL A 64 -7.24 -10.64 14.59
CA VAL A 64 -7.72 -9.96 15.79
C VAL A 64 -9.08 -10.59 16.07
N ARG A 65 -9.10 -11.53 17.01
CA ARG A 65 -10.32 -12.05 17.62
C ARG A 65 -11.06 -10.84 18.16
N ARG A 66 -12.09 -10.41 17.43
CA ARG A 66 -13.07 -9.43 17.88
C ARG A 66 -13.79 -10.10 19.05
N GLY A 67 -13.32 -9.83 20.26
CA GLY A 67 -13.96 -10.29 21.50
C GLY A 67 -15.41 -9.85 21.49
N GLY A 68 -16.31 -10.83 21.52
CA GLY A 68 -17.73 -10.62 21.71
C GLY A 68 -17.97 -9.92 23.04
N LYS A 69 -18.98 -9.05 23.04
CA LYS A 69 -19.64 -8.51 24.22
C LYS A 69 -20.07 -9.66 25.13
N GLU A 70 -20.02 -9.46 26.44
CA GLU A 70 -21.19 -9.50 27.34
C GLU A 70 -20.75 -9.21 28.79
N HIS A 71 -21.17 -8.05 29.30
CA HIS A 71 -21.29 -7.77 30.72
C HIS A 71 -22.74 -7.33 30.94
N ALA A 72 -23.31 -7.87 32.03
CA ALA A 72 -24.67 -7.73 32.58
C ALA A 72 -25.64 -8.84 32.16
#